data_AF-A0A2P2K8J6-F1
#
_entry.id   AF-A0A2P2K8J6-F1
#
_cell.length_a   1.000
_cell.length_b   1.000
_cell.length_c   1.000
_cell.angle_alpha   90.00
_cell.angle_beta   90.00
_cell.angle_gamma   90.00
#
_symmetry.space_group_name_H-M   'P 1'
#
loop_
_entity.id
_entity.type
_entity.pdbx_description
1 polymer ?
#
loop_
_entity_poly.entity_id
_entity_poly.type
_entity_poly.pdbx_seq_one_letter_code
_entity_poly.pdbx_strand_id
1 'polypeptide(L)'
;MSIAKMMKSEFNIEQYSLSGIGGVETGGDAAEFILLGANTVQVCTGVMMHGYGLVKKLCVELQDFMKMHNFSSVEDFRGLSLEYFTSHTDLVQRQKAAIQQRKAIKKGLQSDKDWTGDGFVQETESMVSN
;
A
#
# COMPACT_ATOMS: atom_id res chain seq x y z
N MET A 1 -0.42 11.94 4.13
CA MET A 1 0.76 12.22 3.28
C MET A 1 0.43 13.10 2.08
N SER A 2 -0.36 14.18 2.28
CA SER A 2 -0.62 15.16 1.20
C SER A 2 0.66 15.90 0.80
N ILE A 3 1.57 16.12 1.75
CA ILE A 3 2.86 16.78 1.53
C ILE A 3 3.72 16.01 0.54
N ALA A 4 3.87 14.69 0.68
CA ALA A 4 4.68 13.90 -0.24
C ALA A 4 4.12 13.90 -1.68
N LYS A 5 2.78 13.90 -1.83
CA LYS A 5 2.13 14.07 -3.14
C LYS A 5 2.40 15.46 -3.72
N MET A 6 2.21 16.50 -2.92
CA MET A 6 2.48 17.89 -3.28
C MET A 6 3.95 18.07 -3.70
N MET A 7 4.89 17.50 -2.95
CA MET A 7 6.32 17.55 -3.29
C MET A 7 6.61 16.89 -4.64
N LYS A 8 5.94 15.78 -4.97
CA LYS A 8 6.09 15.13 -6.27
C LYS A 8 5.46 15.91 -7.42
N SER A 9 4.34 16.61 -7.20
CA SER A 9 3.59 17.30 -8.25
C SER A 9 4.01 18.76 -8.48
N GLU A 10 4.44 19.46 -7.43
CA GLU A 10 4.63 20.92 -7.44
C GLU A 10 6.08 21.35 -7.25
N PHE A 11 6.96 20.48 -6.75
CA PHE A 11 8.34 20.82 -6.43
C PHE A 11 9.34 19.95 -7.19
N ASN A 12 10.53 20.52 -7.45
CA ASN A 12 11.64 19.75 -8.00
C ASN A 12 12.26 18.89 -6.89
N ILE A 13 12.14 17.57 -7.03
CA ILE A 13 12.66 16.57 -6.07
C ILE A 13 14.18 16.59 -5.94
N GLU A 14 14.91 17.20 -6.89
CA GLU A 14 16.35 17.37 -6.80
C GLU A 14 16.73 18.58 -5.93
N GLN A 15 15.83 19.55 -5.78
CA GLN A 15 16.07 20.77 -5.00
C GLN A 15 15.49 20.70 -3.59
N TYR A 16 14.45 19.88 -3.38
CA TYR A 16 13.76 19.75 -2.11
C TYR A 16 13.70 18.30 -1.66
N SER A 17 13.97 18.06 -0.38
CA SER A 17 13.89 16.75 0.25
C SER A 17 12.88 16.73 1.39
N LEU A 18 12.22 15.58 1.59
CA LEU A 18 11.27 15.33 2.66
C LEU A 18 11.94 14.50 3.75
N SER A 19 11.97 15.00 4.98
CA SER A 19 12.39 14.20 6.13
C SER A 19 11.18 13.78 6.96
N GLY A 20 11.00 12.46 7.12
CA GLY A 20 10.03 11.89 8.04
C GLY A 20 10.57 11.80 9.46
N ILE A 21 9.72 12.01 10.46
CA ILE A 21 10.04 11.81 11.88
C ILE A 21 8.76 11.41 12.63
N GLY A 22 8.91 10.55 13.63
CA GLY A 22 7.86 10.23 14.60
C GLY A 22 7.72 8.73 14.82
N GLY A 23 8.01 8.28 16.05
CA GLY A 23 7.73 6.91 16.47
C GLY A 23 8.54 5.80 15.79
N VAL A 24 9.71 6.09 15.22
CA VAL A 24 10.54 5.10 14.53
C VAL A 24 11.35 4.29 15.54
N GLU A 25 11.14 2.97 15.58
CA GLU A 25 11.83 2.02 16.48
C GLU A 25 12.33 0.76 15.74
N THR A 26 11.87 0.52 14.52
CA THR A 26 12.26 -0.61 13.66
C THR A 26 12.63 -0.14 12.25
N GLY A 27 13.37 -0.99 11.50
CA GLY A 27 13.64 -0.75 10.09
C GLY A 27 12.38 -0.80 9.22
N GLY A 28 11.34 -1.52 9.66
CA GLY A 28 10.02 -1.50 9.05
C GLY A 28 9.36 -0.13 9.12
N ASP A 29 9.38 0.52 10.28
CA ASP A 29 8.85 1.88 10.45
C ASP A 29 9.58 2.86 9.51
N ALA A 30 10.90 2.72 9.38
CA ALA A 30 11.67 3.53 8.44
C ALA A 30 11.28 3.26 6.98
N ALA A 31 11.05 2.00 6.61
CA ALA A 31 10.55 1.62 5.29
C ALA A 31 9.18 2.25 4.99
N GLU A 32 8.27 2.30 5.97
CA GLU A 32 6.96 2.94 5.81
C GLU A 32 7.08 4.44 5.47
N PHE A 33 7.94 5.18 6.17
CA PHE A 33 8.19 6.59 5.85
C PHE A 33 8.73 6.78 4.43
N ILE A 34 9.67 5.93 4.00
CA ILE A 34 10.26 5.98 2.66
C ILE A 34 9.21 5.61 1.60
N LEU A 35 8.43 4.55 1.80
CA LEU A 35 7.29 4.18 0.95
C LEU A 35 6.29 5.31 0.78
N LEU A 36 6.14 6.14 1.81
CA LEU A 36 5.28 7.33 1.80
C LEU A 36 5.97 8.59 1.28
N GLY A 37 7.19 8.48 0.76
CA GLY A 37 7.88 9.53 0.00
C GLY A 37 8.99 10.26 0.75
N ALA A 38 9.36 9.86 1.97
CA ALA A 38 10.46 10.49 2.69
C ALA A 38 11.82 10.14 2.05
N ASN A 39 12.70 11.14 1.91
CA ASN A 39 14.10 10.97 1.53
C ASN A 39 14.97 10.53 2.71
N THR A 40 14.65 11.03 3.91
CA THR A 40 15.36 10.70 5.15
C THR A 40 14.37 10.40 6.28
N VAL A 41 14.79 9.56 7.22
CA VAL A 41 14.00 9.21 8.41
C VAL A 41 14.79 9.59 9.66
N GLN A 42 14.18 10.39 10.53
CA GLN A 42 14.79 10.82 11.79
C GLN A 42 14.27 9.99 12.95
N VAL A 43 15.15 9.74 13.91
CA VAL A 43 14.87 8.94 15.10
C VAL A 43 15.26 9.73 16.34
N CYS A 44 14.35 9.84 17.31
CA CYS A 44 14.58 10.53 18.57
C CYS A 44 14.30 9.60 19.75
N THR A 45 13.03 9.39 20.10
CA THR A 45 12.61 8.57 21.24
C THR A 45 13.15 7.14 21.19
N GLY A 46 13.17 6.49 20.01
CA GLY A 46 13.75 5.16 19.88
C GLY A 46 15.22 5.09 20.33
N VAL A 47 16.04 6.08 19.96
CA VAL A 47 17.45 6.15 20.41
C VAL A 47 17.52 6.45 21.90
N MET A 48 16.62 7.28 22.45
CA MET A 48 16.57 7.54 23.89
C MET A 48 16.25 6.27 24.70
N MET A 49 15.39 5.39 24.16
CA MET A 49 14.93 4.17 24.83
C MET A 49 15.91 3.00 24.68
N HIS A 50 16.56 2.87 23.52
CA HIS A 50 17.36 1.69 23.16
C HIS A 50 18.85 1.99 23.00
N GLY A 51 19.26 3.25 23.16
CA GLY A 51 20.61 3.73 22.95
C GLY A 51 21.01 3.83 21.48
N TYR A 52 22.20 4.37 21.22
CA TYR A 52 22.72 4.59 19.86
C TYR A 52 22.89 3.30 19.04
N GLY A 53 22.96 2.13 19.69
CA GLY A 53 23.03 0.83 19.01
C GLY A 53 21.81 0.52 18.13
N LEU A 54 20.67 1.18 18.38
CA LEU A 54 19.44 1.03 17.60
C LEU A 54 19.67 1.23 16.09
N VAL A 55 20.53 2.17 15.69
CA VAL A 55 20.78 2.47 14.27
C VAL A 55 21.22 1.24 13.48
N LYS A 56 22.01 0.33 14.09
CA LYS A 56 22.46 -0.90 13.42
C LYS A 56 21.28 -1.84 13.14
N LYS A 57 20.36 -1.97 14.10
CA LYS A 57 19.13 -2.76 13.95
C LYS A 57 18.27 -2.18 12.83
N LEU A 58 18.04 -0.86 12.83
CA LEU A 58 17.26 -0.17 11.80
C LEU A 58 17.83 -0.43 10.39
N CYS A 59 19.15 -0.33 10.22
CA CYS A 59 19.80 -0.58 8.93
C CYS A 59 19.64 -2.04 8.46
N VAL A 60 19.84 -3.01 9.36
CA VAL A 60 19.68 -4.44 9.02
C VAL A 60 18.25 -4.75 8.62
N GLU A 61 17.27 -4.34 9.43
CA GLU A 61 15.86 -4.60 9.17
C GLU A 61 15.38 -3.91 7.88
N LEU A 62 15.85 -2.69 7.59
CA LEU A 62 15.55 -2.01 6.33
C LEU A 62 16.14 -2.75 5.12
N GLN A 63 17.36 -3.26 5.23
CA GLN A 63 17.97 -4.09 4.18
C GLN A 63 17.21 -5.40 3.97
N ASP A 64 16.71 -6.01 5.04
CA ASP A 64 15.93 -7.24 4.95
C ASP A 64 14.55 -6.98 4.31
N PHE A 65 13.91 -5.86 4.61
CA PHE A 65 12.73 -5.38 3.87
C PHE A 65 13.06 -5.22 2.37
N MET A 66 14.17 -4.56 2.03
CA MET A 66 14.57 -4.39 0.63
C MET A 66 14.77 -5.73 -0.08
N LYS A 67 15.45 -6.69 0.56
CA LYS A 67 15.64 -8.05 0.00
C LYS A 67 14.32 -8.78 -0.20
N MET A 68 13.41 -8.72 0.77
CA MET A 68 12.10 -9.37 0.70
C MET A 68 11.29 -8.90 -0.51
N HIS A 69 11.43 -7.64 -0.89
CA HIS A 69 10.71 -7.02 -2.01
C HIS A 69 11.54 -6.89 -3.29
N ASN A 70 12.76 -7.45 -3.34
CA ASN A 70 13.69 -7.35 -4.47
C ASN A 70 14.08 -5.91 -4.85
N PHE A 71 14.17 -5.00 -3.88
CA PHE A 71 14.69 -3.66 -4.07
C PHE A 71 16.22 -3.63 -3.93
N SER A 72 16.89 -2.95 -4.85
CA SER A 72 18.35 -2.76 -4.83
C SER A 72 18.75 -1.44 -4.16
N SER A 73 17.86 -0.44 -4.18
CA SER A 73 18.04 0.88 -3.59
C SER A 73 16.78 1.36 -2.87
N VAL A 74 16.93 2.28 -1.91
CA VAL A 74 15.80 2.98 -1.29
C VAL A 74 15.02 3.83 -2.29
N GLU A 75 15.67 4.25 -3.37
CA GLU A 75 15.06 4.95 -4.49
C GLU A 75 14.01 4.10 -5.21
N ASP A 76 14.21 2.78 -5.26
CA ASP A 76 13.35 1.85 -6.01
C ASP A 76 11.93 1.79 -5.44
N PHE A 77 11.78 2.09 -4.14
CA PHE A 77 10.52 1.98 -3.43
C PHE A 77 10.01 3.28 -2.83
N ARG A 78 10.81 4.35 -2.84
CA ARG A 78 10.38 5.63 -2.27
C ARG A 78 9.13 6.14 -2.97
N GLY A 79 8.07 6.37 -2.19
CA GLY A 79 6.81 6.91 -2.69
C GLY A 79 5.91 5.91 -3.43
N LEU A 80 6.24 4.61 -3.50
CA LEU A 80 5.37 3.62 -4.15
C LEU A 80 3.99 3.52 -3.49
N SER A 81 3.89 3.79 -2.18
CA SER A 81 2.60 3.74 -1.48
C SER A 81 1.69 4.96 -1.76
N LEU A 82 2.20 6.00 -2.44
CA LEU A 82 1.44 7.23 -2.68
C LEU A 82 0.23 7.02 -3.60
N GLU A 83 0.25 6.01 -4.48
CA GLU A 83 -0.88 5.72 -5.37
C GLU A 83 -2.12 5.23 -4.59
N TYR A 84 -1.91 4.59 -3.44
CA TYR A 84 -2.97 4.04 -2.58
C TYR A 84 -3.53 5.08 -1.59
N PHE A 85 -2.83 6.20 -1.38
CA PHE A 85 -3.29 7.24 -0.47
C PHE A 85 -4.36 8.10 -1.13
N THR A 86 -5.62 8.00 -0.71
CA THR A 86 -6.72 8.75 -1.34
C THR A 86 -7.73 9.30 -0.34
N SER A 87 -8.66 10.14 -0.83
CA SER A 87 -9.78 10.63 -0.04
C SER A 87 -10.77 9.50 0.25
N HIS A 88 -11.49 9.61 1.36
CA HIS A 88 -12.55 8.64 1.71
C HIS A 88 -13.58 8.51 0.58
N THR A 89 -13.98 9.62 -0.04
CA THR A 89 -14.96 9.64 -1.14
C THR A 89 -14.47 8.84 -2.35
N ASP A 90 -13.21 9.03 -2.76
CA ASP A 90 -12.63 8.28 -3.88
C ASP A 90 -12.50 6.79 -3.54
N LEU A 91 -12.08 6.45 -2.31
CA LEU A 91 -12.01 5.05 -1.86
C LEU A 91 -13.37 4.34 -1.97
N VAL A 92 -14.44 4.99 -1.51
CA VAL A 92 -15.81 4.44 -1.59
C VAL A 92 -16.24 4.26 -3.06
N GLN A 93 -15.89 5.18 -3.95
CA GLN A 93 -16.19 5.06 -5.38
C GLN A 93 -15.44 3.89 -6.02
N ARG A 94 -14.13 3.76 -5.76
CA ARG A 94 -13.30 2.62 -6.23
C ARG A 94 -13.86 1.28 -5.75
N GLN A 95 -14.30 1.20 -4.49
CA GLN A 95 -14.90 0.00 -3.94
C GLN A 95 -16.21 -0.37 -4.66
N LYS A 96 -17.09 0.60 -4.90
CA LYS A 96 -18.34 0.38 -5.65
C LYS A 96 -18.06 -0.12 -7.07
N ALA A 97 -17.11 0.52 -7.77
CA ALA A 97 -16.71 0.12 -9.11
C ALA A 97 -16.14 -1.32 -9.14
N ALA A 98 -15.27 -1.67 -8.19
CA ALA A 98 -14.70 -3.02 -8.09
C ALA A 98 -15.77 -4.09 -7.82
N ILE A 99 -16.77 -3.79 -6.99
CA ILE A 99 -17.92 -4.68 -6.75
C ILE A 99 -18.75 -4.87 -8.04
N GLN A 100 -19.02 -3.79 -8.77
CA GLN A 100 -19.76 -3.85 -10.03
C GLN A 100 -19.02 -4.67 -11.09
N GLN A 101 -17.70 -4.48 -11.23
CA GLN A 101 -16.87 -5.27 -12.14
C GLN A 101 -16.87 -6.76 -11.77
N ARG A 102 -16.72 -7.10 -10.49
CA ARG A 102 -16.81 -8.49 -10.02
C ARG A 102 -18.16 -9.12 -10.35
N LYS A 103 -19.26 -8.38 -10.19
CA LYS A 103 -20.60 -8.85 -10.59
C LYS A 103 -20.71 -9.07 -12.10
N ALA A 104 -20.18 -8.15 -12.91
CA ALA A 104 -20.22 -8.27 -14.36
C ALA A 104 -19.41 -9.47 -14.91
N ILE A 105 -18.29 -9.83 -14.24
CA ILE A 105 -17.46 -10.98 -14.63
C ILE A 105 -18.06 -12.31 -14.16
N LYS A 106 -18.83 -12.31 -13.06
CA LYS A 106 -19.46 -13.51 -12.52
C LYS A 106 -20.40 -14.13 -13.58
N LYS A 107 -20.04 -15.32 -14.06
CA LYS A 107 -20.90 -16.16 -14.90
C LYS A 107 -21.88 -16.93 -13.98
N GLY A 108 -23.12 -17.07 -14.45
CA GLY A 108 -24.25 -17.63 -13.68
C GLY A 108 -25.14 -16.55 -13.05
N LEU A 109 -26.05 -16.96 -12.16
CA LEU A 109 -27.01 -16.09 -11.48
C LEU A 109 -26.36 -14.87 -10.77
N GLN A 110 -26.84 -13.68 -11.16
CA GLN A 110 -26.47 -12.39 -10.57
C GLN A 110 -27.07 -12.21 -9.16
N SER A 111 -28.24 -12.79 -8.92
CA SER A 111 -28.97 -12.76 -7.67
C SER A 111 -29.82 -14.04 -7.55
N ASP A 112 -29.94 -14.59 -6.34
CA ASP A 112 -30.76 -15.78 -6.07
C ASP A 112 -32.24 -15.57 -6.44
N LYS A 113 -32.68 -14.31 -6.54
CA LYS A 113 -34.03 -13.94 -7.00
C LYS A 113 -34.27 -14.20 -8.49
N ASP A 114 -33.20 -14.28 -9.27
CA ASP A 114 -33.29 -14.51 -10.72
C ASP A 114 -33.33 -16.01 -11.05
N TRP A 115 -33.36 -16.87 -10.02
CA TRP A 115 -33.41 -18.32 -10.16
C TRP A 115 -34.79 -18.77 -10.63
N THR A 116 -34.85 -19.35 -11.82
CA THR A 116 -36.04 -20.01 -12.37
C THR A 116 -35.94 -21.53 -12.24
N GLY A 117 -37.06 -22.20 -11.94
CA GLY A 117 -37.09 -23.65 -11.71
C GLY A 117 -36.57 -24.47 -12.91
N ASP A 118 -36.81 -23.99 -14.13
CA ASP A 118 -36.39 -24.67 -15.37
C ASP A 118 -34.88 -24.51 -15.66
N GLY A 119 -34.21 -23.52 -15.06
CA GLY A 119 -32.77 -23.25 -15.23
C GLY A 119 -31.86 -24.01 -14.26
N PHE A 120 -32.41 -24.84 -13.36
CA PHE A 120 -31.68 -25.48 -12.25
C PHE A 120 -30.41 -26.20 -12.70
N VAL A 121 -30.48 -27.05 -13.73
CA VAL A 121 -29.35 -27.87 -14.16
C VAL A 121 -28.24 -27.02 -14.76
N GLN A 122 -28.58 -26.07 -15.64
CA GLN A 122 -27.61 -25.17 -16.29
C GLN A 122 -26.90 -24.27 -15.28
N GLU A 123 -27.63 -23.70 -14.32
CA GLU A 123 -27.05 -22.83 -13.30
C GLU A 123 -26.16 -23.61 -12.34
N THR A 124 -26.57 -24.82 -11.92
CA THR A 124 -25.75 -25.68 -11.06
C THR A 124 -24.46 -26.08 -11.78
N GLU A 125 -24.53 -26.50 -13.05
CA GLU A 125 -23.36 -26.84 -13.88
C GLU A 125 -22.38 -25.66 -14.04
N SER A 126 -22.90 -24.43 -14.18
CA SER A 126 -22.07 -23.22 -14.27
C SER A 126 -21.29 -22.92 -12.98
N MET A 127 -21.73 -23.45 -11.83
CA MET A 127 -21.10 -23.24 -10.52
C MET A 127 -20.07 -24.30 -10.14
N VAL A 128 -20.05 -25.47 -10.81
CA VAL A 128 -19.12 -26.58 -10.51
C VAL A 128 -17.91 -26.64 -11.45
N SER A 129 -17.79 -25.69 -12.37
CA SER A 129 -16.70 -25.67 -13.36
C SER A 129 -15.44 -25.03 -12.76
N ASN A 130 -14.46 -25.88 -12.41
CA ASN A 130 -13.06 -25.48 -12.12
C ASN A 130 -12.33 -25.02 -13.37
#